data_AF-A0A2N0NCH9-F1
#
_entry.id   AF-A0A2N0NCH9-F1
#
_cell.length_a   1.000
_cell.length_b   1.000
_cell.length_c   1.000
_cell.angle_alpha   90.00
_cell.angle_beta   90.00
_cell.angle_gamma   90.00
#
_symmetry.space_group_name_H-M   'P 1'
#
loop_
_entity.id
_entity.type
_entity.pdbx_description
1 polymer ?
#
loop_
_entity_poly.entity_id
_entity_poly.type
_entity_poly.pdbx_seq_one_letter_code
_entity_poly.pdbx_strand_id
1 'polypeptide(L)'
;MEENSNQSECSSSNNLDDSVAFRIPMLENTLNSCILELEMSGLTTPNEKAEVLINKDLTKIENLFALKLLFENPLNEISPGILRNSLVTLANLTLFDYYDKLSVARLELHIRTWVA
;
A
#
# COMPACT_ATOMS: atom_id res chain seq x y z
N MET A 1 -21.84 19.91 -52.50
CA MET A 1 -20.49 19.65 -52.99
C MET A 1 -19.54 20.16 -51.92
N GLU A 2 -18.64 19.27 -51.50
CA GLU A 2 -17.37 19.50 -50.79
C GLU A 2 -17.35 19.98 -49.32
N GLU A 3 -17.18 18.97 -48.46
CA GLU A 3 -16.17 18.79 -47.39
C GLU A 3 -15.24 19.96 -46.99
N ASN A 4 -15.14 20.22 -45.68
CA ASN A 4 -13.97 19.90 -44.84
C ASN A 4 -14.25 20.32 -43.37
N SER A 5 -14.32 19.41 -42.40
CA SER A 5 -13.21 18.79 -41.64
C SER A 5 -12.27 19.78 -40.97
N ASN A 6 -12.33 19.86 -39.63
CA ASN A 6 -11.21 20.11 -38.73
C ASN A 6 -11.53 19.48 -37.37
N GLN A 7 -11.11 18.22 -37.21
CA GLN A 7 -11.01 17.57 -35.91
C GLN A 7 -9.89 18.24 -35.11
N SER A 8 -10.22 18.80 -33.95
CA SER A 8 -9.24 19.15 -32.92
C SER A 8 -9.63 18.44 -31.63
N GLU A 9 -9.24 17.18 -31.50
CA GLU A 9 -9.13 16.55 -30.19
C GLU A 9 -7.73 15.97 -30.07
N CYS A 10 -6.93 16.67 -29.28
CA CYS A 10 -5.62 16.25 -28.83
C CYS A 10 -5.81 14.95 -28.06
N SER A 11 -5.58 13.81 -28.72
CA SER A 11 -5.39 12.55 -28.03
C SER A 11 -4.07 12.64 -27.29
N SER A 12 -4.10 13.13 -26.05
CA SER A 12 -3.02 12.92 -25.10
C SER A 12 -2.97 11.42 -24.87
N SER A 13 -2.13 10.76 -25.66
CA SER A 13 -1.65 9.42 -25.38
C SER A 13 -1.00 9.50 -24.01
N ASN A 14 -1.75 9.10 -22.99
CA ASN A 14 -1.21 8.73 -21.69
C ASN A 14 -0.35 7.49 -21.93
N ASN A 15 0.83 7.67 -22.51
CA ASN A 15 1.92 6.72 -22.36
C ASN A 15 2.32 6.81 -20.89
N LEU A 16 1.54 6.11 -20.05
CA LEU A 16 1.98 5.73 -18.72
C LEU A 16 3.22 4.87 -18.98
N ASP A 17 4.37 5.52 -18.84
CA ASP A 17 5.71 5.01 -19.12
C ASP A 17 5.77 3.50 -18.85
N ASP A 18 6.02 2.67 -19.87
CA ASP A 18 6.07 1.19 -19.74
C ASP A 18 7.03 0.76 -18.61
N SER A 19 7.98 1.63 -18.26
CA SER A 19 8.82 1.53 -17.08
C SER A 19 8.02 1.49 -15.77
N VAL A 20 7.06 2.40 -15.57
CA VAL A 20 6.17 2.44 -14.40
C VAL A 20 5.24 1.23 -14.39
N ALA A 21 4.71 0.84 -15.56
CA ALA A 21 3.85 -0.33 -15.71
C ALA A 21 4.57 -1.65 -15.37
N PHE A 22 5.88 -1.75 -15.59
CA PHE A 22 6.70 -2.91 -15.20
C PHE A 22 7.24 -2.82 -13.77
N ARG A 23 7.47 -1.59 -13.26
CA ARG A 23 7.93 -1.34 -11.89
C ARG A 23 6.89 -1.68 -10.84
N ILE A 24 5.60 -1.43 -11.10
CA ILE A 24 4.53 -1.73 -10.14
C ILE A 24 4.41 -3.25 -9.87
N PRO A 25 4.31 -4.14 -10.87
CA PRO A 25 4.24 -5.59 -10.65
C PRO A 25 5.51 -6.16 -10.00
N MET A 26 6.69 -5.66 -10.38
CA MET A 26 7.95 -6.11 -9.80
C MET A 26 8.09 -5.69 -8.33
N LEU A 27 7.66 -4.46 -8.01
CA LEU A 27 7.60 -3.95 -6.64
C LEU A 27 6.56 -4.71 -5.82
N GLU A 28 5.36 -4.98 -6.36
CA GLU A 28 4.37 -5.86 -5.74
C GLU A 28 4.93 -7.25 -5.46
N ASN A 29 5.72 -7.83 -6.37
CA ASN A 29 6.33 -9.14 -6.17
C ASN A 29 7.39 -9.14 -5.05
N THR A 30 8.22 -8.09 -4.97
CA THR A 30 9.18 -7.93 -3.87
C THR A 30 8.48 -7.64 -2.54
N LEU A 31 7.33 -6.97 -2.55
CA LEU A 31 6.61 -6.62 -1.32
C LEU A 31 5.73 -7.75 -0.80
N ASN A 32 5.19 -8.56 -1.72
CA ASN A 32 4.63 -9.87 -1.40
C ASN A 32 5.69 -10.79 -0.74
N SER A 33 6.97 -10.64 -1.09
CA SER A 33 8.04 -11.41 -0.45
C SER A 33 8.16 -11.14 1.04
N CYS A 34 7.93 -9.91 1.52
CA CYS A 34 7.92 -9.62 2.96
C CYS A 34 6.80 -10.37 3.71
N ILE A 35 5.61 -10.49 3.12
CA ILE A 35 4.51 -11.27 3.70
C ILE A 35 4.84 -12.76 3.67
N LEU A 36 5.42 -13.25 2.56
CA LEU A 36 5.86 -14.64 2.42
C LEU A 36 7.00 -15.00 3.40
N GLU A 37 7.93 -14.07 3.67
CA GLU A 37 8.98 -14.26 4.68
C GLU A 37 8.41 -14.41 6.09
N LEU A 38 7.34 -13.67 6.42
CA LEU A 38 6.62 -13.83 7.69
C LEU A 38 5.92 -15.20 7.77
N GLU A 39 5.34 -15.66 6.66
CA GLU A 39 4.77 -17.02 6.59
C GLU A 39 5.83 -18.11 6.76
N MET A 40 6.98 -17.93 6.11
CA MET A 40 8.10 -18.87 6.17
C MET A 40 8.78 -18.90 7.54
N SER A 41 8.64 -17.83 8.33
CA SER A 41 9.05 -17.78 9.74
C SER A 41 7.99 -18.33 10.71
N GLY A 42 6.88 -18.87 10.21
CA GLY A 42 5.87 -19.57 10.99
C GLY A 42 4.68 -18.72 11.42
N LEU A 43 4.58 -17.46 10.99
CA LEU A 43 3.41 -16.62 11.25
C LEU A 43 2.28 -17.01 10.29
N THR A 44 1.24 -17.65 10.84
CA THR A 44 0.14 -18.18 10.03
C THR A 44 -1.07 -17.26 10.02
N THR A 45 -1.28 -16.48 11.08
CA THR A 45 -2.46 -15.61 11.15
C THR A 45 -2.18 -14.19 10.63
N PRO A 46 -3.15 -13.53 9.98
CA PRO A 46 -3.01 -12.14 9.56
C PRO A 46 -2.74 -11.18 10.73
N ASN A 47 -3.32 -11.44 11.91
CA ASN A 47 -3.11 -10.62 13.11
C ASN A 47 -1.66 -10.66 13.60
N GLU A 48 -1.04 -11.84 13.67
CA GLU A 48 0.36 -11.97 14.08
C GLU A 48 1.29 -11.25 13.08
N LYS A 49 1.02 -11.38 11.77
CA LYS A 49 1.79 -10.68 10.72
C LYS A 49 1.69 -9.18 10.88
N ALA A 50 0.48 -8.66 11.09
CA ALA A 50 0.25 -7.24 11.33
C ALA A 50 0.99 -6.77 12.58
N GLU A 51 0.90 -7.50 13.68
CA GLU A 51 1.57 -7.17 14.94
C GLU A 51 3.09 -7.11 14.77
N VAL A 52 3.69 -8.05 14.05
CA VAL A 52 5.13 -8.00 13.74
C VAL A 52 5.48 -6.81 12.83
N LEU A 53 4.66 -6.52 11.82
CA LEU A 53 4.90 -5.40 10.90
C LEU A 53 4.81 -4.04 11.60
N ILE A 54 3.83 -3.84 12.48
CA ILE A 54 3.63 -2.58 13.23
C ILE A 54 4.77 -2.34 14.23
N ASN A 55 5.31 -3.41 14.83
CA ASN A 55 6.45 -3.34 15.74
C ASN A 55 7.81 -3.34 15.03
N LYS A 56 7.83 -3.58 13.71
CA LYS A 56 9.00 -3.40 12.86
C LYS A 56 9.20 -1.93 12.51
N ASP A 57 10.33 -1.65 11.86
CA ASP A 57 10.65 -0.33 11.36
C ASP A 57 9.74 0.05 10.17
N LEU A 58 8.65 0.76 10.45
CA LEU A 58 7.70 1.24 9.44
C LEU A 58 8.28 2.35 8.54
N THR A 59 9.45 2.92 8.87
CA THR A 59 10.15 3.85 7.96
C THR A 59 10.68 3.14 6.72
N LYS A 60 10.85 1.82 6.79
CA LYS A 60 11.10 1.00 5.62
C LYS A 60 9.81 0.86 4.83
N ILE A 61 9.84 1.38 3.61
CA ILE A 61 8.71 1.32 2.68
C ILE A 61 8.23 -0.11 2.45
N GLU A 62 9.10 -1.12 2.57
CA GLU A 62 8.71 -2.52 2.42
C GLU A 62 7.74 -2.97 3.51
N ASN A 63 7.99 -2.58 4.77
CA ASN A 63 7.12 -2.92 5.88
C ASN A 63 5.78 -2.18 5.78
N LEU A 64 5.81 -0.90 5.38
CA LEU A 64 4.60 -0.09 5.21
C LEU A 64 3.68 -0.68 4.11
N PHE A 65 4.26 -1.13 3.01
CA PHE A 65 3.49 -1.70 1.91
C PHE A 65 3.05 -3.14 2.19
N ALA A 66 3.85 -3.95 2.87
CA ALA A 66 3.42 -5.26 3.35
C ALA A 66 2.22 -5.11 4.30
N LEU A 67 2.23 -4.10 5.18
CA LEU A 67 1.10 -3.78 6.04
C LEU A 67 -0.14 -3.38 5.21
N LYS A 68 0.03 -2.52 4.19
CA LYS A 68 -1.03 -2.16 3.24
C LYS A 68 -1.66 -3.40 2.57
N LEU A 69 -0.84 -4.25 1.97
CA LEU A 69 -1.30 -5.47 1.28
C LEU A 69 -2.03 -6.42 2.23
N LEU A 70 -1.56 -6.53 3.47
CA LEU A 70 -2.19 -7.35 4.48
C LEU A 70 -3.61 -6.85 4.81
N PHE A 71 -3.82 -5.54 4.88
CA PHE A 71 -5.13 -4.92 5.13
C PHE A 71 -6.06 -4.92 3.90
N GLU A 72 -5.50 -4.75 2.70
CA GLU A 72 -6.29 -4.72 1.45
C GLU A 72 -6.80 -6.12 1.04
N ASN A 73 -6.21 -7.19 1.56
CA ASN A 73 -6.64 -8.55 1.25
C ASN A 73 -7.94 -8.89 2.00
N PRO A 74 -9.07 -9.08 1.30
CA PRO A 74 -10.36 -9.34 1.93
C PRO A 74 -10.44 -10.72 2.61
N LEU A 75 -9.50 -11.63 2.34
CA LEU A 75 -9.41 -12.92 3.03
C LEU A 75 -8.76 -12.81 4.41
N ASN A 76 -8.11 -11.68 4.71
CA ASN A 76 -7.45 -11.47 5.98
C ASN A 76 -8.42 -10.87 7.00
N GLU A 77 -8.86 -11.70 7.95
CA GLU A 77 -9.63 -11.24 9.10
C GLU A 77 -8.72 -10.56 10.12
N ILE A 78 -8.68 -9.23 10.08
CA ILE A 78 -7.94 -8.43 11.06
C ILE A 78 -8.83 -8.07 12.24
N SER A 79 -8.34 -8.34 13.44
CA SER A 79 -9.07 -8.01 14.66
C SER A 79 -9.13 -6.48 14.89
N PRO A 80 -10.21 -5.97 15.50
CA PRO A 80 -10.33 -4.55 15.83
C PRO A 80 -9.19 -4.00 16.71
N GLY A 81 -8.59 -4.85 17.57
CA GLY A 81 -7.46 -4.48 18.42
C GLY A 81 -6.20 -4.18 17.61
N ILE A 82 -5.85 -5.08 16.69
CA ILE A 82 -4.70 -4.89 15.78
C ILE A 82 -4.90 -3.66 14.90
N LEU A 83 -6.11 -3.47 14.38
CA LEU A 83 -6.48 -2.32 13.58
C LEU A 83 -6.29 -1.00 14.34
N ARG A 84 -6.80 -0.91 15.57
CA ARG A 84 -6.60 0.26 16.44
C ARG A 84 -5.12 0.51 16.72
N ASN A 85 -4.35 -0.53 17.05
CA ASN A 85 -2.92 -0.40 17.34
C ASN A 85 -2.13 0.06 16.10
N SER A 86 -2.51 -0.41 14.93
CA SER A 86 -1.95 0.04 13.64
C SER A 86 -2.19 1.53 13.44
N LEU A 87 -3.45 1.98 13.61
CA LEU A 87 -3.82 3.39 13.46
C LEU A 87 -3.08 4.30 14.46
N VAL A 88 -2.94 3.87 15.72
CA VAL A 88 -2.17 4.62 16.73
C VAL A 88 -0.71 4.76 16.32
N THR A 89 -0.11 3.69 15.78
CA THR A 89 1.30 3.70 15.34
C THR A 89 1.50 4.57 14.11
N LEU A 90 0.63 4.45 13.10
CA LEU A 90 0.67 5.26 11.88
C LEU A 90 0.40 6.74 12.16
N ALA A 91 -0.42 7.06 13.16
CA ALA A 91 -0.66 8.44 13.58
C ALA A 91 0.55 9.09 14.27
N ASN A 92 1.56 8.32 14.68
CA ASN A 92 2.76 8.84 15.31
C ASN A 92 3.78 9.35 14.27
N LEU A 93 3.50 10.54 13.73
CA LEU A 93 4.29 11.17 12.67
C LEU A 93 5.73 11.54 13.07
N THR A 94 6.12 11.43 14.34
CA THR A 94 7.51 11.66 14.77
C THR A 94 8.46 10.56 14.31
N LEU A 95 7.92 9.39 13.95
CA LEU A 95 8.68 8.25 13.47
C LEU A 95 9.07 8.37 12.00
N PHE A 96 8.49 9.32 11.25
CA PHE A 96 8.54 9.37 9.79
C PHE A 96 9.16 10.69 9.28
N ASP A 97 9.86 10.64 8.15
CA ASP A 97 10.38 11.84 7.49
C ASP A 97 9.27 12.61 6.72
N TYR A 98 9.62 13.72 6.05
CA TYR A 98 8.63 14.54 5.35
C TYR A 98 7.85 13.77 4.25
N TYR A 99 8.52 12.92 3.47
CA TYR A 99 7.89 12.17 2.39
C TYR A 99 7.17 10.92 2.89
N ASP A 100 7.70 10.29 3.93
CA ASP A 100 7.07 9.17 4.62
C ASP A 100 5.75 9.58 5.28
N LYS A 101 5.68 10.80 5.85
CA LYS A 101 4.47 11.34 6.47
C LYS A 101 3.26 11.32 5.55
N LEU A 102 3.44 11.66 4.27
CA LEU A 102 2.33 11.67 3.30
C LEU A 102 1.84 10.26 2.99
N SER A 103 2.77 9.33 2.78
CA SER A 103 2.48 7.92 2.49
C SER A 103 1.78 7.25 3.67
N VAL A 104 2.28 7.49 4.88
CA VAL A 104 1.71 6.99 6.14
C VAL A 104 0.32 7.58 6.37
N ALA A 105 0.14 8.90 6.22
CA ALA A 105 -1.17 9.53 6.37
C ALA A 105 -2.20 8.99 5.38
N ARG A 106 -1.78 8.68 4.14
CA ARG A 106 -2.65 8.07 3.13
C ARG A 106 -3.04 6.63 3.50
N LEU A 107 -2.09 5.83 3.98
CA LEU A 107 -2.36 4.47 4.44
C LEU A 107 -3.29 4.46 5.66
N GLU A 108 -3.02 5.34 6.62
CA GLU A 108 -3.82 5.52 7.83
C GLU A 108 -5.28 5.87 7.49
N LEU A 109 -5.49 6.84 6.60
CA LEU A 109 -6.81 7.19 6.09
C LEU A 109 -7.47 6.02 5.36
N HIS A 110 -6.71 5.30 4.53
CA HIS A 110 -7.21 4.14 3.81
C HIS A 110 -7.71 3.07 4.79
N ILE A 111 -6.91 2.69 5.79
CA ILE A 111 -7.31 1.72 6.80
C ILE A 111 -8.59 2.17 7.52
N ARG A 112 -8.72 3.44 7.92
CA ARG A 112 -9.95 3.97 8.54
C ARG A 112 -11.21 3.74 7.70
N THR A 113 -11.11 3.86 6.38
CA THR A 113 -12.27 3.67 5.48
C THR A 113 -12.75 2.23 5.38
N TRP A 114 -11.93 1.24 5.74
CA TRP A 114 -12.30 -0.18 5.72
C TRP A 114 -12.86 -0.68 7.06
N VAL A 115 -12.71 0.12 8.13
CA VAL A 115 -13.28 -0.17 9.45
C VAL A 115 -14.75 0.25 9.54
N ALA A 116 -15.17 1.21 8.72
CA ALA A 116 -16.44 1.95 8.83
C ALA A 116 -17.61 1.26 8.12
#